data_AF-A0A9W6H6M4-F1
#
_entry.id   AF-A0A9W6H6M4-F1
#
_cell.length_a   1.000
_cell.length_b   1.000
_cell.length_c   1.000
_cell.angle_alpha   90.00
_cell.angle_beta   90.00
_cell.angle_gamma   90.00
#
_symmetry.space_group_name_H-M   'P 1'
#
loop_
_entity.id
_entity.type
_entity.pdbx_description
1 polymer ?
#
loop_
_entity_poly.entity_id
_entity_poly.type
_entity_poly.pdbx_seq_one_letter_code
_entity_poly.pdbx_strand_id
1 'polypeptide(L)'
;MLVGVIRRNDSGKLEAEAETQAEVREALEAQVPAGHVLTDATVAMAKRSTRISAVGVYRSTEIAEIEADDMASLEAKVPEGWSLLSVRRL
;
A
#
# COMPACT_ATOMS: atom_id res chain seq x y z
N MET A 1 24.62 -14.09 9.39
CA MET A 1 23.15 -14.05 9.52
C MET A 1 22.64 -12.71 9.03
N LEU A 2 21.63 -12.75 8.17
CA LEU A 2 20.95 -11.62 7.56
C LEU A 2 19.48 -11.65 8.00
N VAL A 3 18.95 -10.46 8.28
CA VAL A 3 17.54 -10.25 8.59
C VAL A 3 16.94 -9.41 7.47
N GLY A 4 15.98 -9.98 6.76
CA GLY A 4 15.21 -9.35 5.71
C GLY A 4 13.87 -8.89 6.25
N VAL A 5 13.53 -7.63 6.04
CA VAL A 5 12.17 -7.13 6.27
C VAL A 5 11.40 -7.29 4.97
N ILE A 6 10.40 -8.14 4.96
CA ILE A 6 9.48 -8.33 3.83
C ILE A 6 8.14 -7.65 4.12
N ARG A 7 7.46 -7.24 3.06
CA ARG A 7 6.13 -6.65 3.12
C ARG A 7 5.24 -7.23 2.04
N ARG A 8 3.97 -7.45 2.37
CA ARG A 8 2.98 -7.92 1.40
C ARG A 8 2.68 -6.83 0.36
N ASN A 9 2.73 -7.19 -0.91
CA ASN A 9 2.37 -6.33 -2.05
C ASN A 9 0.86 -6.40 -2.38
N ASP A 10 0.03 -6.45 -1.35
CA ASP A 10 -1.41 -6.26 -1.53
C ASP A 10 -1.66 -4.76 -1.67
N SER A 11 -1.67 -4.27 -2.91
CA SER A 11 -2.00 -2.88 -3.23
C SER A 11 -3.12 -2.83 -4.24
N GLY A 12 -4.01 -1.86 -4.04
CA GLY A 12 -5.20 -1.70 -4.86
C GLY A 12 -5.53 -0.24 -5.08
N LYS A 13 -6.49 -0.02 -5.98
CA LYS A 13 -7.06 1.30 -6.25
C LYS A 13 -8.49 1.33 -5.73
N LEU A 14 -8.87 2.46 -5.15
CA LEU A 14 -10.22 2.80 -4.73
C LEU A 14 -10.62 4.06 -5.47
N GLU A 15 -11.88 4.16 -5.82
CA GLU A 15 -12.44 5.34 -6.45
C GLU A 15 -13.54 5.88 -5.53
N ALA A 16 -13.53 7.19 -5.31
CA ALA A 16 -14.56 7.89 -4.57
C ALA A 16 -14.94 9.17 -5.30
N GLU A 17 -16.20 9.55 -5.21
CA GLU A 17 -16.71 10.80 -5.74
C GLU A 17 -17.40 11.58 -4.62
N ALA A 18 -17.07 12.86 -4.49
CA ALA A 18 -17.68 13.75 -3.51
C ALA A 18 -17.76 15.18 -4.02
N GLU A 19 -18.42 16.07 -3.27
CA GLU A 19 -18.53 17.48 -3.62
C GLU A 19 -17.30 18.28 -3.14
N THR A 20 -16.61 17.78 -2.10
CA THR A 20 -15.41 18.41 -1.55
C THR A 20 -14.22 17.45 -1.45
N GLN A 21 -13.02 18.03 -1.41
CA GLN A 21 -11.79 17.25 -1.22
C GLN A 21 -11.73 16.57 0.15
N ALA A 22 -12.33 17.16 1.18
CA ALA A 22 -12.39 16.58 2.52
C ALA A 22 -13.26 15.32 2.52
N GLU A 23 -14.46 15.42 1.95
CA GLU A 23 -15.40 14.29 1.85
C GLU A 23 -14.84 13.16 0.97
N VAL A 24 -14.19 13.49 -0.15
CA VAL A 24 -13.62 12.45 -1.02
C VAL A 24 -12.50 11.70 -0.31
N ARG A 25 -11.73 12.38 0.53
CA ARG A 25 -10.68 11.75 1.32
C ARG A 25 -11.25 10.87 2.42
N GLU A 26 -12.26 11.33 3.14
CA GLU A 26 -12.96 10.53 4.15
C GLU A 26 -13.60 9.28 3.52
N ALA A 27 -14.22 9.42 2.34
CA ALA A 27 -14.78 8.32 1.59
C ALA A 27 -13.72 7.30 1.11
N LEU A 28 -12.53 7.78 0.71
CA LEU A 28 -11.40 6.90 0.38
C LEU A 28 -10.89 6.18 1.63
N GLU A 29 -10.71 6.90 2.75
CA GLU A 29 -10.23 6.34 4.02
C GLU A 29 -11.21 5.30 4.60
N ALA A 30 -12.52 5.54 4.49
CA ALA A 30 -13.56 4.59 4.90
C ALA A 30 -13.61 3.31 4.04
N GLN A 31 -13.17 3.39 2.78
CA GLN A 31 -13.07 2.24 1.89
C GLN A 31 -11.77 1.45 2.06
N VAL A 32 -10.79 1.95 2.82
CA VAL A 32 -9.54 1.23 3.03
C VAL A 32 -9.80 -0.02 3.88
N PRO A 33 -9.48 -1.23 3.37
CA PRO A 33 -9.64 -2.44 4.15
C PRO A 33 -8.72 -2.45 5.38
N ALA A 34 -9.18 -3.06 6.48
CA ALA A 34 -8.39 -3.19 7.70
C ALA A 34 -7.02 -3.84 7.41
N GLY A 35 -5.95 -3.29 8.00
CA GLY A 35 -4.57 -3.73 7.71
C GLY A 35 -3.97 -3.15 6.43
N HIS A 36 -4.65 -2.20 5.79
CA HIS A 36 -4.12 -1.43 4.67
C HIS A 36 -4.08 0.06 5.04
N VAL A 37 -3.21 0.80 4.35
CA VAL A 37 -3.08 2.26 4.50
C VAL A 37 -3.19 2.91 3.13
N LEU A 38 -3.96 4.00 3.07
CA LEU A 38 -4.01 4.88 1.91
C LEU A 38 -2.66 5.59 1.77
N THR A 39 -1.96 5.32 0.68
CA THR A 39 -0.67 5.95 0.40
C THR A 39 -0.76 7.14 -0.53
N ASP A 40 -1.70 7.10 -1.46
CA ASP A 40 -1.87 8.16 -2.44
C ASP A 40 -3.37 8.43 -2.62
N ALA A 41 -3.71 9.67 -2.87
CA ALA A 41 -5.07 10.10 -3.15
C ALA A 41 -5.00 11.15 -4.26
N THR A 42 -5.07 10.69 -5.49
CA THR A 42 -5.02 11.55 -6.66
C THR A 42 -6.42 12.04 -6.98
N VAL A 43 -6.64 13.35 -6.81
CA VAL A 43 -7.91 14.01 -7.07
C VAL A 43 -7.98 14.44 -8.53
N ALA A 44 -9.00 13.99 -9.25
CA ALA A 44 -9.31 14.41 -10.61
C ALA A 44 -10.62 15.20 -10.62
N MET A 45 -10.57 16.47 -11.06
CA MET A 45 -11.78 17.22 -11.39
C MET A 45 -12.13 17.01 -12.86
N ALA A 46 -13.30 16.42 -13.11
CA ALA A 46 -13.85 16.37 -14.46
C ALA A 46 -14.23 17.80 -14.90
N LYS A 47 -13.74 18.24 -16.07
CA LYS A 47 -14.05 19.57 -16.64
C LYS A 47 -15.57 19.78 -16.70
N ARG A 48 -16.06 20.88 -16.09
CA ARG A 48 -17.47 21.29 -15.94
C ARG A 48 -18.34 20.50 -14.95
N SER A 49 -17.77 19.64 -14.10
CA SER A 49 -18.53 19.07 -12.96
C SER A 49 -18.18 19.77 -11.66
N THR A 50 -19.19 19.98 -10.81
CA THR A 50 -19.06 20.36 -9.40
C THR A 50 -18.63 19.19 -8.51
N ARG A 51 -18.65 17.96 -9.04
CA ARG A 51 -18.17 16.75 -8.35
C ARG A 51 -16.69 16.52 -8.59
N ILE A 52 -16.02 16.16 -7.51
CA ILE A 52 -14.63 15.78 -7.41
C ILE A 52 -14.56 14.25 -7.41
N SER A 53 -13.88 13.66 -8.38
CA SER A 53 -13.51 12.24 -8.30
C SER A 53 -12.10 12.12 -7.75
N ALA A 54 -11.84 11.12 -6.94
CA ALA A 54 -10.50 10.81 -6.46
C ALA A 54 -10.23 9.32 -6.58
N VAL A 55 -9.02 9.02 -7.04
CA VAL A 55 -8.49 7.67 -7.10
C VAL A 55 -7.49 7.55 -5.94
N GLY A 56 -7.87 6.78 -4.93
CA GLY A 56 -7.02 6.40 -3.82
C GLY A 56 -6.22 5.16 -4.14
N VAL A 57 -4.94 5.13 -3.79
CA VAL A 57 -4.11 3.92 -3.84
C VAL A 57 -3.83 3.48 -2.41
N TYR A 58 -4.29 2.29 -2.06
CA TYR A 58 -4.04 1.69 -0.75
C TYR A 58 -3.02 0.55 -0.86
N ARG A 59 -2.35 0.25 0.24
CA ARG A 59 -1.38 -0.83 0.33
C ARG A 59 -1.41 -1.51 1.70
N SER A 60 -1.14 -2.80 1.76
CA SER A 60 -1.07 -3.56 3.01
C SER A 60 0.05 -3.05 3.90
N THR A 61 -0.21 -2.90 5.20
CA THR A 61 0.81 -2.57 6.22
C THR A 61 1.48 -3.79 6.81
N GLU A 62 1.10 -4.99 6.35
CA GLU A 62 1.63 -6.25 6.84
C GLU A 62 3.12 -6.38 6.52
N ILE A 63 3.94 -6.33 7.57
CA ILE A 63 5.38 -6.51 7.54
C ILE A 63 5.75 -7.77 8.31
N ALA A 64 6.72 -8.52 7.80
CA ALA A 64 7.28 -9.69 8.45
C ALA A 64 8.80 -9.66 8.36
N GLU A 65 9.48 -10.23 9.36
CA GLU A 65 10.91 -10.41 9.35
C GLU A 65 11.23 -11.87 8.99
N ILE A 66 12.18 -12.04 8.08
CA ILE A 66 12.73 -13.35 7.71
C ILE A 66 14.23 -13.35 7.98
N GLU A 67 14.73 -14.47 8.50
CA GLU A 67 16.14 -14.64 8.81
C GLU A 67 16.76 -15.71 7.91
N ALA A 68 17.96 -15.45 7.41
CA ALA A 68 18.72 -16.39 6.62
C ALA A 68 20.23 -16.19 6.78
N ASP A 69 21.03 -17.18 6.40
CA ASP A 69 22.49 -17.10 6.52
C ASP A 69 23.11 -16.23 5.41
N ASP A 70 22.48 -16.20 4.25
CA ASP A 70 22.94 -15.60 3.00
C ASP A 70 21.79 -14.98 2.19
N MET A 71 22.13 -14.10 1.23
CA MET A 71 21.14 -13.35 0.45
C MET A 71 20.27 -14.27 -0.41
N ALA A 72 20.83 -15.34 -0.97
CA ALA A 72 20.10 -16.29 -1.81
C ALA A 72 19.02 -17.04 -1.00
N SER A 73 19.36 -17.50 0.20
CA SER A 73 18.38 -18.11 1.11
C SER A 73 17.33 -17.12 1.60
N LEU A 74 17.71 -15.84 1.75
CA LEU A 74 16.78 -14.78 2.12
C LEU A 74 15.75 -14.55 1.01
N GLU A 75 16.19 -14.41 -0.24
CA GLU A 75 15.32 -14.26 -1.41
C GLU A 75 14.40 -15.47 -1.61
N ALA A 76 14.92 -16.68 -1.41
CA ALA A 76 14.12 -17.91 -1.50
C ALA A 76 13.04 -18.01 -0.43
N LYS A 77 13.20 -17.32 0.71
CA LYS A 77 12.19 -17.24 1.78
C LYS A 77 11.14 -16.16 1.54
N VAL A 78 11.31 -15.27 0.56
CA VAL A 78 10.31 -14.25 0.23
C VAL A 78 9.14 -14.94 -0.49
N PRO A 79 7.93 -14.96 0.10
CA PRO A 79 6.78 -15.59 -0.55
C PRO A 79 6.34 -14.81 -1.81
N GLU A 80 5.68 -15.48 -2.75
CA GLU A 80 5.05 -14.80 -3.89
C GLU A 80 4.05 -13.73 -3.40
N GLY A 81 4.08 -12.55 -4.02
CA GLY A 81 3.28 -11.41 -3.58
C GLY A 81 3.86 -10.64 -2.39
N TRP A 82 5.09 -10.92 -1.98
CA TRP A 82 5.83 -10.11 -1.01
C TRP A 82 7.04 -9.44 -1.65
N SER A 83 7.42 -8.28 -1.13
CA SER A 83 8.64 -7.58 -1.51
C SER A 83 9.57 -7.44 -0.32
N LEU A 84 10.84 -7.71 -0.57
CA LEU A 84 11.93 -7.44 0.35
C LEU A 84 12.20 -5.92 0.37
N LEU A 85 12.03 -5.31 1.54
CA LEU A 85 12.22 -3.86 1.74
C LEU A 85 13.63 -3.50 2.17
N SER A 86 14.20 -4.30 3.06
CA SER A 86 15.50 -4.02 3.65
C SER A 86 16.16 -5.31 4.11
N VAL A 87 17.48 -5.35 4.02
CA VAL A 87 18.29 -6.43 4.56
C VAL A 87 19.31 -5.80 5.49
N ARG A 88 19.37 -6.29 6.72
CA ARG A 88 20.42 -5.93 7.68
C ARG A 88 21.20 -7.16 8.09
N ARG A 89 22.48 -6.94 8.40
CA ARG A 89 23.33 -7.99 8.97
C ARG A 89 23.29 -7.88 10.49
N LEU A 90 23.13 -9.03 11.16
CA LEU A 90 23.32 -9.19 12.60
C LEU A 90 24.80 -9.36 12.93
#